data_AF-A0A7V2RN16-F1
#
_entry.id   AF-A0A7V2RN16-F1
#
_cell.length_a   1.000
_cell.length_b   1.000
_cell.length_c   1.000
_cell.angle_alpha   90.00
_cell.angle_beta   90.00
_cell.angle_gamma   90.00
#
_symmetry.space_group_name_H-M   'P 1'
#
loop_
_entity.id
_entity.type
_entity.pdbx_description
1 polymer ?
#
loop_
_entity_poly.entity_id
_entity_poly.type
_entity_poly.pdbx_seq_one_letter_code
_entity_poly.pdbx_strand_id
1 'polypeptide(L)'
;MKIVHDGKKEYLASEMAQLYQDLPNEWLLLEILKTNEQGRAEKLKLLKHAKDKDELYDYLMDETEDWSFDNNYIFVYSDPEKECEL
;
A
#
# COMPACT_ATOMS: atom_id res chain seq x y z
N MET A 1 5.99 12.60 17.81
CA MET A 1 5.12 11.40 17.90
C MET A 1 5.62 10.40 16.88
N LYS A 2 6.12 9.24 17.29
CA LYS A 2 6.41 8.14 16.36
C LYS A 2 5.16 7.30 16.29
N ILE A 3 4.34 7.52 15.27
CA ILE A 3 3.25 6.60 14.97
C ILE A 3 3.89 5.44 14.24
N VAL A 4 4.31 4.43 14.99
CA VAL A 4 4.71 3.14 14.42
C VAL A 4 3.41 2.36 14.24
N HIS A 5 2.80 2.42 13.06
CA HIS A 5 1.71 1.52 12.69
C HIS A 5 2.31 0.16 12.32
N ASP A 6 2.77 -0.56 13.34
CA ASP A 6 3.26 -1.94 13.25
C ASP A 6 2.06 -2.92 13.20
N GLY A 7 1.25 -2.77 12.17
CA GLY A 7 0.06 -3.59 11.98
C GLY A 7 -0.30 -3.60 10.51
N LYS A 8 0.09 -4.68 9.83
CA LYS A 8 -0.26 -5.01 8.44
C LYS A 8 -1.78 -4.98 8.28
N LYS A 9 -2.31 -3.79 8.01
CA LYS A 9 -3.75 -3.52 7.99
C LYS A 9 -4.26 -3.76 6.57
N GLU A 10 -5.40 -4.44 6.49
CA GLU A 10 -6.13 -4.61 5.25
C GLU A 10 -7.09 -3.44 5.05
N TYR A 11 -7.24 -3.03 3.80
CA TYR A 11 -8.06 -1.90 3.37
C TYR A 11 -8.93 -2.36 2.21
N LEU A 12 -10.19 -1.94 2.22
CA LEU A 12 -11.01 -1.94 1.02
C LEU A 12 -10.56 -0.81 0.10
N ALA A 13 -10.73 -0.98 -1.22
CA ALA A 13 -10.41 0.06 -2.18
C ALA A 13 -11.13 1.39 -1.88
N SER A 14 -12.35 1.34 -1.33
CA SER A 14 -13.11 2.51 -0.88
C SER A 14 -12.48 3.26 0.30
N GLU A 15 -11.60 2.61 1.07
CA GLU A 15 -10.92 3.19 2.23
C GLU A 15 -9.57 3.84 1.88
N MET A 16 -9.10 3.66 0.63
CA MET A 16 -7.80 4.18 0.18
C MET A 16 -7.71 5.71 0.26
N ALA A 17 -8.81 6.42 -0.02
CA ALA A 17 -8.87 7.86 0.12
C ALA A 17 -8.59 8.31 1.57
N GLN A 18 -9.13 7.59 2.56
CA GLN A 18 -8.84 7.88 3.97
C GLN A 18 -7.39 7.53 4.32
N LEU A 19 -6.86 6.42 3.80
CA LEU A 19 -5.46 6.05 4.01
C LEU A 19 -4.50 7.14 3.50
N TYR A 20 -4.82 7.79 2.38
CA TYR A 20 -3.99 8.88 1.86
C TYR A 20 -4.04 10.14 2.73
N GLN A 21 -5.15 10.37 3.43
CA GLN A 21 -5.26 11.45 4.42
C GLN A 21 -4.50 11.10 5.71
N ASP A 22 -4.49 9.83 6.10
CA ASP A 22 -3.80 9.35 7.32
C ASP A 22 -2.28 9.31 7.15
N LEU A 23 -1.81 8.98 5.94
CA LEU A 23 -0.39 8.90 5.56
C LEU A 23 -0.10 9.83 4.38
N PRO A 24 -0.19 11.16 4.52
CA PRO A 24 -0.08 12.06 3.38
C PRO A 24 1.37 12.23 2.91
N ASN A 25 1.57 12.30 1.60
CA ASN A 25 2.87 12.48 0.95
C ASN A 25 3.89 11.38 1.23
N GLU A 26 3.43 10.13 1.29
CA GLU A 26 4.26 8.95 1.49
C GLU A 26 4.06 7.95 0.35
N TRP A 27 5.08 7.16 0.07
CA TRP A 27 4.94 5.99 -0.74
C TRP A 27 4.35 4.86 0.09
N LEU A 28 3.38 4.15 -0.47
CA LEU A 28 2.76 2.97 0.11
C LEU A 28 3.08 1.76 -0.75
N LEU A 29 3.49 0.68 -0.11
CA LEU A 29 3.60 -0.64 -0.70
C LEU A 29 2.38 -1.47 -0.27
N LEU A 30 1.55 -1.80 -1.25
CA LEU A 30 0.32 -2.54 -1.05
C LEU A 30 0.38 -3.91 -1.74
N GLU A 31 -0.12 -4.93 -1.08
CA GLU A 31 -0.43 -6.24 -1.66
C GLU A 31 -1.89 -6.26 -2.08
N ILE A 32 -2.18 -6.64 -3.33
CA ILE A 32 -3.55 -6.80 -3.84
C ILE A 32 -4.04 -8.20 -3.44
N LEU A 33 -4.94 -8.25 -2.47
CA LEU A 33 -5.52 -9.49 -1.97
C LEU A 33 -6.69 -9.98 -2.83
N LYS A 34 -7.42 -9.06 -3.47
CA LYS A 34 -8.59 -9.38 -4.29
C LYS A 34 -8.80 -8.35 -5.39
N THR A 35 -9.12 -8.84 -6.59
CA THR A 35 -9.60 -8.04 -7.72
C THR A 35 -11.04 -8.40 -8.08
N ASN A 36 -11.78 -7.45 -8.66
CA ASN A 36 -13.11 -7.71 -9.23
C ASN A 36 -13.02 -8.26 -10.66
N GLU A 37 -14.18 -8.57 -11.26
CA GLU A 37 -14.28 -9.11 -12.62
C GLU A 37 -13.74 -8.17 -13.72
N GLN A 38 -13.57 -6.88 -13.40
CA GLN A 38 -12.97 -5.87 -14.29
C GLN A 38 -11.46 -5.71 -14.07
N GLY A 39 -10.86 -6.49 -13.16
CA GLY A 39 -9.44 -6.42 -12.83
C GLY A 39 -9.06 -5.29 -11.88
N ARG A 40 -10.01 -4.57 -11.28
CA ARG A 40 -9.72 -3.53 -10.27
C ARG A 40 -9.53 -4.13 -8.89
N ALA A 41 -8.58 -3.62 -8.12
CA ALA A 41 -8.38 -4.04 -6.74
C ALA A 41 -9.61 -3.69 -5.89
N GLU A 42 -10.13 -4.66 -5.14
CA GLU A 42 -11.20 -4.45 -4.15
C GLU A 42 -10.67 -4.45 -2.73
N LYS A 43 -9.63 -5.26 -2.48
CA LYS A 43 -9.04 -5.44 -1.17
C LYS A 43 -7.52 -5.43 -1.28
N LEU A 44 -6.89 -4.61 -0.45
CA LEU A 44 -5.46 -4.39 -0.42
C LEU A 44 -4.94 -4.55 1.01
N LYS A 45 -3.67 -4.88 1.16
CA LYS A 45 -2.99 -4.94 2.46
C LYS A 45 -1.78 -4.03 2.42
N LEU A 46 -1.70 -3.11 3.38
CA LEU A 46 -0.53 -2.26 3.53
C LEU A 46 0.60 -3.07 4.15
N LEU A 47 1.67 -3.23 3.38
CA LEU A 47 2.88 -3.92 3.83
C LEU A 47 3.84 -2.95 4.50
N LYS A 48 4.08 -1.81 3.84
CA LYS A 48 4.98 -0.77 4.34
C LYS A 48 4.63 0.59 3.73
N HIS A 49 4.99 1.65 4.42
CA HIS A 49 4.98 3.01 3.90
C HIS A 49 6.28 3.72 4.26
N ALA A 50 6.72 4.65 3.41
CA ALA A 50 7.94 5.42 3.60
C ALA A 50 7.89 6.71 2.79
N LYS A 51 8.66 7.71 3.19
CA LYS A 51 8.79 8.95 2.40
C LYS A 51 9.60 8.77 1.14
N ASP A 52 10.56 7.85 1.19
CA ASP A 52 11.39 7.45 0.07
C ASP A 52 10.87 6.15 -0.52
N LYS A 53 10.76 6.10 -1.85
CA LYS A 53 10.33 4.90 -2.56
C LYS A 53 11.38 3.79 -2.48
N ASP A 54 12.66 4.15 -2.41
CA ASP A 54 13.76 3.19 -2.40
C ASP A 54 13.73 2.32 -1.13
N GLU A 55 13.31 2.88 0.01
CA GLU A 55 13.10 2.14 1.27
C GLU A 55 12.02 1.03 1.17
N LEU A 56 11.10 1.16 0.22
CA LEU A 56 10.07 0.15 -0.04
C LEU A 56 10.57 -0.92 -1.01
N TYR A 57 11.45 -0.56 -1.95
CA TYR A 57 12.14 -1.53 -2.80
C TYR A 57 13.06 -2.42 -1.97
N ASP A 58 13.85 -1.82 -1.08
CA ASP A 58 14.71 -2.57 -0.17
C ASP A 58 13.90 -3.53 0.70
N TYR A 59 12.72 -3.12 1.17
CA TYR A 59 11.82 -3.99 1.92
C TYR A 59 11.27 -5.18 1.11
N LEU A 60 11.00 -5.01 -0.19
CA LEU A 60 10.58 -6.11 -1.06
C LEU A 60 11.73 -7.08 -1.38
N MET A 61 12.96 -6.57 -1.44
CA MET A 61 14.14 -7.35 -1.82
C MET A 61 14.77 -8.07 -0.63
N ASP A 62 14.65 -7.51 0.58
CA ASP A 62 14.88 -8.28 1.80
C ASP A 62 13.88 -9.42 1.81
N GLU A 63 14.37 -10.67 1.91
CA GLU A 63 13.61 -11.93 1.95
C GLU A 63 12.68 -11.98 3.18
N THR A 64 11.71 -11.09 3.24
CA THR A 64 10.70 -11.02 4.29
C THR A 64 9.68 -12.13 4.05
N GLU A 65 9.22 -12.78 5.12
CA GLU A 65 8.26 -13.90 5.05
C GLU A 65 6.94 -13.54 4.35
N ASP A 66 6.66 -12.25 4.14
CA ASP A 66 5.45 -11.76 3.48
C ASP A 66 5.59 -11.59 1.96
N TRP A 67 6.80 -11.67 1.42
CA TRP A 67 7.02 -11.54 -0.02
C TRP A 67 6.89 -12.90 -0.72
N SER A 68 5.82 -13.05 -1.50
CA SER A 68 5.64 -14.13 -2.47
C SER A 68 5.68 -13.60 -3.90
N PHE A 69 6.36 -14.32 -4.79
CA PHE A 69 6.33 -14.09 -6.24
C PHE A 69 4.93 -14.25 -6.85
N ASP A 70 4.04 -14.99 -6.19
CA ASP A 70 2.68 -15.26 -6.67
C ASP A 70 1.70 -14.12 -6.36
N ASN A 71 2.10 -13.17 -5.51
CA ASN A 71 1.27 -12.05 -5.08
C ASN A 71 1.45 -10.84 -5.99
N ASN A 72 0.39 -10.04 -6.12
CA ASN A 72 0.42 -8.79 -6.87
C ASN A 72 0.70 -7.62 -5.93
N TYR A 73 1.75 -6.85 -6.20
CA TYR A 73 2.10 -5.67 -5.40
C TYR A 73 1.96 -4.39 -6.23
N ILE A 74 1.63 -3.29 -5.55
CA ILE A 74 1.57 -1.97 -6.14
C ILE A 74 2.24 -0.94 -5.23
N PHE A 75 2.99 -0.03 -5.86
CA PHE A 75 3.47 1.19 -5.24
C PHE A 75 2.54 2.33 -5.61
N VAL A 76 1.99 2.99 -4.60
CA VAL A 76 1.20 4.20 -4.79
C VAL A 76 1.76 5.31 -3.94
N TYR A 77 1.77 6.52 -4.48
CA TYR A 77 2.11 7.71 -3.72
C TYR A 77 0.80 8.31 -3.18
N SER A 78 0.71 8.47 -1.86
CA SER A 78 -0.45 9.04 -1.20
C SER A 78 -0.47 10.55 -1.38
N ASP A 79 -1.07 11.00 -2.46
CA ASP A 79 -1.32 12.41 -2.72
C ASP A 79 -2.75 12.75 -2.27
N PRO A 80 -2.94 13.39 -1.09
CA PRO A 80 -4.27 13.75 -0.60
C PRO A 80 -4.94 14.87 -1.40
N GLU A 81 -4.20 15.57 -2.29
CA GLU A 81 -4.71 16.67 -3.10
C GLU A 81 -5.12 16.23 -4.52
N LYS A 82 -4.76 15.02 -4.94
CA LYS A 82 -5.20 14.45 -6.22
C LYS A 82 -6.39 13.52 -6.04
N GLU A 83 -7.37 13.63 -6.93
CA GLU A 83 -8.44 12.65 -7.03
C GLU A 83 -7.86 11.26 -7.35
N CYS A 84 -8.27 10.26 -6.59
CA CYS A 84 -7.76 8.90 -6.68
C CYS A 84 -8.43 8.18 -7.86
N GLU A 85 -7.72 8.05 -8.99
CA GLU A 85 -8.16 7.22 -10.12
C GLU A 85 -7.66 5.77 -9.92
N LEU A 86 -8.51 4.90 -9.35
CA LEU A 86 -8.29 3.45 -9.20
C LEU A 86 -9.14 2.63 -10.20
#